data_AF-A0A2N3CJT3-F1
#
_entry.id   AF-A0A2N3CJT3-F1
#
_cell.length_a   1.000
_cell.length_b   1.000
_cell.length_c   1.000
_cell.angle_alpha   90.00
_cell.angle_beta   90.00
_cell.angle_gamma   90.00
#
_symmetry.space_group_name_H-M   'P 1'
#
loop_
_entity.id
_entity.type
_entity.pdbx_description
1 polymer ?
#
loop_
_entity_poly.entity_id
_entity_poly.type
_entity_poly.pdbx_seq_one_letter_code
_entity_poly.pdbx_strand_id
1 'polypeptide(L)'
;PEYRARCESFFAGVLEGSRLIANNPVWRQFPNLSCARWFAGNRVLVGDALHTAHFSIGSGTRLALEDVIALVRALQENGWDIAAALPAYQAARQPVLDKLVQAARRSADWYEDFGRHMDLEPWRFALSYIRRAGRLDAARLRALAPRFSAAIEARGIDLEGEA
;
A
#
# COMPACT_ATOMS: atom_id res chain seq x y z
N PRO A 1 18.41 -22.87 2.98
CA PRO A 1 17.93 -22.43 4.31
C PRO A 1 16.61 -23.12 4.67
N GLU A 2 16.38 -23.38 5.95
CA GLU A 2 15.18 -24.10 6.42
C GLU A 2 13.86 -23.42 6.01
N TYR A 3 13.81 -22.08 6.07
CA TYR A 3 12.62 -21.32 5.66
C TYR A 3 12.21 -21.61 4.21
N ARG A 4 13.19 -21.80 3.30
CA ARG A 4 12.94 -21.99 1.87
C ARG A 4 12.20 -23.31 1.62
N ALA A 5 12.71 -24.39 2.21
CA ALA A 5 12.10 -25.71 2.09
C ALA A 5 10.68 -25.72 2.69
N ARG A 6 10.47 -25.03 3.82
CA ARG A 6 9.13 -24.86 4.42
C ARG A 6 8.18 -24.11 3.49
N CYS A 7 8.61 -22.98 2.92
CA CYS A 7 7.80 -22.24 1.95
C CYS A 7 7.51 -23.06 0.68
N GLU A 8 8.50 -23.76 0.12
CA GLU A 8 8.30 -24.64 -1.04
C GLU A 8 7.29 -25.75 -0.73
N SER A 9 7.31 -26.30 0.49
CA SER A 9 6.32 -27.28 0.94
C SER A 9 4.92 -26.69 1.11
N PHE A 10 4.78 -25.53 1.76
CA PHE A 10 3.47 -24.89 1.97
C PHE A 10 2.82 -24.46 0.65
N PHE A 11 3.62 -24.01 -0.31
CA PHE A 11 3.15 -23.50 -1.60
C PHE A 11 3.34 -24.51 -2.75
N ALA A 12 3.59 -25.79 -2.46
CA ALA A 12 3.90 -26.80 -3.49
C ALA A 12 2.85 -26.86 -4.61
N GLY A 13 1.56 -26.73 -4.27
CA GLY A 13 0.48 -26.69 -5.25
C GLY A 13 0.51 -25.46 -6.16
N VAL A 14 0.88 -24.30 -5.63
CA VAL A 14 0.99 -23.04 -6.41
C VAL A 14 2.28 -23.01 -7.23
N LEU A 15 3.34 -23.64 -6.73
CA LEU A 15 4.66 -23.65 -7.36
C LEU A 15 4.77 -24.68 -8.50
N GLU A 16 3.89 -25.68 -8.57
CA GLU A 16 3.85 -26.69 -9.63
C GLU A 16 5.23 -27.36 -9.86
N GLY A 17 5.95 -27.65 -8.78
CA GLY A 17 7.29 -28.27 -8.83
C GLY A 17 8.45 -27.28 -9.03
N SER A 18 8.17 -25.98 -9.19
CA SER A 18 9.18 -24.93 -9.25
C SER A 18 9.83 -24.68 -7.89
N ARG A 19 11.12 -24.31 -7.91
CA ARG A 19 11.88 -23.96 -6.70
C ARG A 19 11.91 -22.45 -6.49
N LEU A 20 11.91 -22.02 -5.23
CA LEU A 20 12.04 -20.62 -4.85
C LEU A 20 13.51 -20.17 -4.97
N ILE A 21 13.81 -19.18 -5.81
CA ILE A 21 15.15 -18.59 -5.89
C ILE A 21 15.28 -17.50 -4.83
N ALA A 22 15.97 -17.80 -3.74
CA ALA A 22 16.19 -16.84 -2.66
C ALA A 22 17.38 -15.92 -2.97
N ASN A 23 17.21 -14.62 -2.75
CA ASN A 23 18.27 -13.62 -2.83
C ASN A 23 18.60 -13.05 -1.44
N ASN A 24 19.28 -13.86 -0.62
CA ASN A 24 19.68 -13.54 0.76
C ASN A 24 18.62 -12.73 1.57
N PRO A 25 17.37 -13.24 1.69
CA PRO A 25 16.31 -12.47 2.31
C PRO A 25 16.56 -12.28 3.80
N VAL A 26 16.34 -11.04 4.26
CA VAL A 26 16.33 -10.71 5.67
C VAL A 26 14.89 -10.83 6.17
N TRP A 27 14.63 -11.81 7.02
CA TRP A 27 13.36 -11.94 7.73
C TRP A 27 13.29 -10.85 8.80
N ARG A 28 12.36 -9.92 8.66
CA ARG A 28 12.21 -8.78 9.56
C ARG A 28 10.77 -8.28 9.58
N GLN A 29 10.45 -7.54 10.64
CA GLN A 29 9.25 -6.70 10.68
C GLN A 29 9.41 -5.55 9.68
N PHE A 30 8.37 -5.26 8.92
CA PHE A 30 8.41 -4.18 7.93
C PHE A 30 8.54 -2.83 8.65
N PRO A 31 9.59 -2.04 8.41
CA PRO A 31 9.76 -0.77 9.09
C PRO A 31 8.73 0.24 8.57
N ASN A 32 7.91 0.78 9.46
CA ASN A 32 6.97 1.86 9.15
C ASN A 32 7.61 3.21 9.46
N LEU A 33 8.38 3.72 8.51
CA LEU A 33 9.12 4.97 8.60
C LEU A 33 8.32 6.14 8.04
N SER A 34 8.36 7.27 8.74
CA SER A 34 7.80 8.54 8.28
C SER A 34 8.62 9.73 8.79
N CYS A 35 8.97 10.66 7.90
CA CYS A 35 9.69 11.88 8.25
C CYS A 35 8.76 13.11 8.30
N ALA A 36 8.72 13.81 9.45
CA ALA A 36 7.95 15.05 9.60
C ALA A 36 8.55 16.23 8.81
N ARG A 37 9.87 16.23 8.60
CA ARG A 37 10.59 17.23 7.81
C ARG A 37 11.21 16.55 6.60
N TRP A 38 10.90 17.06 5.41
CA TRP A 38 11.24 16.39 4.15
C TRP A 38 12.58 16.86 3.57
N PHE A 39 13.14 17.94 4.12
CA PHE A 39 14.37 18.53 3.61
C PHE A 39 15.18 19.22 4.71
N ALA A 40 16.47 19.43 4.44
CA ALA A 40 17.38 20.21 5.28
C ALA A 40 18.43 20.90 4.40
N GLY A 41 18.45 22.23 4.39
CA GLY A 41 19.27 23.00 3.46
C GLY A 41 18.90 22.66 2.01
N ASN A 42 19.88 22.21 1.24
CA ASN A 42 19.70 21.79 -0.15
C ASN A 42 19.49 20.26 -0.33
N ARG A 43 19.20 19.53 0.75
CA ARG A 43 19.01 18.08 0.75
C ARG A 43 17.53 17.76 0.93
N VAL A 44 17.00 16.86 0.11
CA VAL A 44 15.58 16.45 0.14
C VAL A 44 15.46 14.93 0.20
N LEU A 45 14.46 14.45 0.93
CA LEU A 45 14.10 13.04 1.03
C LEU A 45 12.95 12.75 0.06
N VAL A 46 12.99 11.61 -0.62
CA VAL A 46 11.91 11.10 -1.49
C VAL A 46 11.80 9.58 -1.35
N GLY A 47 10.65 9.01 -1.71
CA GLY A 47 10.44 7.56 -1.67
C GLY A 47 10.61 6.97 -0.27
N ASP A 48 11.15 5.74 -0.17
CA ASP A 48 11.28 5.02 1.10
C ASP A 48 12.22 5.70 2.12
N ALA A 49 13.12 6.58 1.67
CA ALA A 49 13.95 7.39 2.58
C ALA A 49 13.14 8.49 3.30
N LEU A 50 11.99 8.85 2.73
CA LEU A 50 11.06 9.84 3.26
C LEU A 50 9.90 9.17 4.02
N HIS A 51 9.22 8.21 3.38
CA HIS A 51 8.15 7.41 3.97
C HIS A 51 8.08 6.04 3.33
N THR A 52 7.88 5.00 4.14
CA THR A 52 7.61 3.65 3.64
C THR A 52 6.11 3.41 3.51
N ALA A 53 5.68 2.79 2.42
CA ALA A 53 4.34 2.24 2.28
C ALA A 53 4.41 0.71 2.27
N HIS A 54 3.58 0.06 3.09
CA HIS A 54 3.56 -1.40 3.19
C HIS A 54 3.31 -2.05 1.81
N PHE A 55 4.04 -3.13 1.52
CA PHE A 55 4.03 -3.79 0.20
C PHE A 55 2.66 -4.38 -0.18
N SER A 56 1.74 -4.55 0.78
CA SER A 56 0.38 -5.05 0.56
C SER A 56 -0.49 -4.22 -0.39
N ILE A 57 -0.08 -2.98 -0.69
CA ILE A 57 -0.74 -2.11 -1.68
C ILE A 57 0.10 -1.87 -2.95
N GLY A 58 1.29 -2.48 -3.07
CA GLY A 58 2.12 -2.47 -4.27
C GLY A 58 2.45 -1.08 -4.82
N SER A 59 2.61 -0.06 -3.97
CA SER A 59 2.69 1.34 -4.40
C SER A 59 4.04 2.03 -4.17
N GLY A 60 5.04 1.40 -3.54
CA GLY A 60 6.29 2.05 -3.14
C GLY A 60 7.00 2.79 -4.29
N THR A 61 7.27 2.11 -5.40
CA THR A 61 7.91 2.72 -6.57
C THR A 61 7.07 3.85 -7.18
N ARG A 62 5.75 3.69 -7.25
CA ARG A 62 4.85 4.74 -7.74
C ARG A 62 4.92 5.98 -6.85
N LEU A 63 4.89 5.81 -5.53
CA LEU A 63 4.97 6.92 -4.58
C LEU A 63 6.29 7.67 -4.71
N ALA A 64 7.41 6.96 -4.82
CA ALA A 64 8.73 7.56 -5.02
C ALA A 64 8.79 8.39 -6.31
N LEU A 65 8.25 7.89 -7.43
CA LEU A 65 8.20 8.63 -8.68
C LEU A 65 7.32 9.87 -8.59
N GLU A 66 6.16 9.76 -7.95
CA GLU A 66 5.26 10.89 -7.74
C GLU A 66 5.85 11.95 -6.79
N ASP A 67 6.65 11.55 -5.80
CA ASP A 67 7.41 12.47 -4.94
C ASP A 67 8.40 13.28 -5.77
N VAL A 68 9.16 12.62 -6.65
CA VAL A 68 10.11 13.29 -7.56
C VAL A 68 9.39 14.21 -8.55
N ILE A 69 8.24 13.79 -9.10
CA ILE A 69 7.43 14.64 -9.99
C ILE A 69 6.97 15.90 -9.26
N ALA A 70 6.49 15.78 -8.02
CA ALA A 70 6.07 16.93 -7.23
C ALA A 70 7.24 17.86 -6.87
N LEU A 71 8.41 17.29 -6.57
CA LEU A 71 9.64 18.05 -6.34
C LEU A 71 10.04 18.87 -7.58
N VAL A 72 10.06 18.24 -8.77
CA VAL A 72 10.41 18.93 -10.02
C VAL A 72 9.43 20.06 -10.32
N ARG A 73 8.12 19.84 -10.13
CA ARG A 73 7.12 20.89 -10.29
C ARG A 73 7.35 22.06 -9.35
N ALA A 74 7.58 21.80 -8.07
CA ALA A 74 7.86 22.84 -7.08
C ALA A 74 9.13 23.63 -7.43
N LEU A 75 10.17 22.98 -7.96
CA LEU A 75 11.39 23.64 -8.44
C LEU A 75 11.08 24.56 -9.64
N GLN A 76 10.34 24.07 -10.63
CA GLN A 76 9.97 24.86 -11.81
C GLN A 76 9.12 26.08 -11.46
N GLU A 77 8.11 25.89 -10.60
CA GLU A 77 7.18 26.95 -10.18
C GLU A 77 7.86 28.04 -9.34
N ASN A 78 8.96 27.72 -8.67
CA ASN A 78 9.75 28.65 -7.86
C ASN A 78 11.06 29.09 -8.53
N GLY A 79 11.13 29.01 -9.87
CA GLY A 79 12.28 29.52 -10.62
C GLY A 79 13.62 28.84 -10.28
N TRP A 80 13.59 27.58 -9.85
CA TRP A 80 14.73 26.80 -9.38
C TRP A 80 15.40 27.32 -8.10
N ASP A 81 14.75 28.21 -7.35
CA ASP A 81 15.19 28.58 -6.01
C ASP A 81 14.90 27.45 -5.02
N ILE A 82 15.96 26.78 -4.56
CA ILE A 82 15.90 25.67 -3.61
C ILE A 82 15.25 26.08 -2.29
N ALA A 83 15.53 27.28 -1.79
CA ALA A 83 15.04 27.73 -0.50
C ALA A 83 13.52 27.94 -0.52
N ALA A 84 12.97 28.39 -1.65
CA ALA A 84 11.54 28.54 -1.85
C ALA A 84 10.85 27.23 -2.27
N ALA A 85 11.49 26.42 -3.13
CA ALA A 85 10.89 25.24 -3.73
C ALA A 85 10.70 24.08 -2.75
N LEU A 86 11.64 23.80 -1.85
CA LEU A 86 11.54 22.64 -0.95
C LEU A 86 10.38 22.76 0.07
N PRO A 87 10.11 23.93 0.69
CA PRO A 87 8.89 24.15 1.43
C PRO A 87 7.62 23.95 0.59
N ALA A 88 7.59 24.45 -0.64
CA ALA A 88 6.45 24.31 -1.54
C ALA A 88 6.18 22.84 -1.92
N TYR A 89 7.24 22.07 -2.19
CA TYR A 89 7.18 20.63 -2.43
C TYR A 89 6.52 19.89 -1.26
N GLN A 90 7.01 20.09 -0.04
CA GLN A 90 6.43 19.44 1.14
C GLN A 90 4.96 19.83 1.32
N ALA A 91 4.63 21.12 1.23
CA ALA A 91 3.26 21.61 1.41
C ALA A 91 2.28 21.01 0.39
N ALA A 92 2.67 20.90 -0.88
CA ALA A 92 1.83 20.36 -1.93
C ALA A 92 1.69 18.83 -1.86
N ARG A 93 2.78 18.12 -1.52
CA ARG A 93 2.83 16.66 -1.63
C ARG A 93 2.37 15.93 -0.38
N GLN A 94 2.65 16.48 0.81
CA GLN A 94 2.37 15.82 2.09
C GLN A 94 0.90 15.38 2.25
N PRO A 95 -0.12 16.20 1.97
CA PRO A 95 -1.53 15.79 2.15
C PRO A 95 -1.94 14.61 1.26
N VAL A 96 -1.35 14.48 0.07
CA VAL A 96 -1.62 13.37 -0.86
C VAL A 96 -0.92 12.11 -0.38
N LEU A 97 0.33 12.23 0.05
CA LEU A 97 1.13 11.11 0.52
C LEU A 97 0.57 10.53 1.82
N ASP A 98 0.17 11.38 2.78
CA ASP A 98 -0.42 10.94 4.05
C ASP A 98 -1.65 10.06 3.80
N LYS A 99 -2.56 10.43 2.89
CA LYS A 99 -3.72 9.61 2.54
C LYS A 99 -3.36 8.24 1.96
N LEU A 100 -2.24 8.15 1.23
CA LEU A 100 -1.77 6.90 0.63
C LEU A 100 -1.08 6.01 1.66
N VAL A 101 -0.25 6.59 2.53
CA VAL A 101 0.40 5.87 3.64
C VAL A 101 -0.63 5.35 4.64
N GLN A 102 -1.66 6.13 4.97
CA GLN A 102 -2.74 5.66 5.84
C GLN A 102 -3.51 4.47 5.24
N ALA A 103 -3.72 4.46 3.92
CA ALA A 103 -4.32 3.31 3.25
C ALA A 103 -3.38 2.08 3.25
N ALA A 104 -2.08 2.29 3.14
CA ALA A 104 -1.08 1.23 3.26
C ALA A 104 -1.08 0.62 4.67
N ARG A 105 -1.16 1.47 5.71
CA ARG A 105 -1.26 1.06 7.12
C ARG A 105 -2.50 0.23 7.39
N ARG A 106 -3.70 0.72 7.03
CA ARG A 106 -4.94 -0.07 7.17
C ARG A 106 -4.87 -1.41 6.46
N SER A 107 -4.26 -1.44 5.26
CA SER A 107 -4.07 -2.71 4.58
C SER A 107 -3.07 -3.62 5.31
N ALA A 108 -2.03 -3.09 5.93
CA ALA A 108 -1.07 -3.86 6.70
C ALA A 108 -1.72 -4.43 7.97
N ASP A 109 -2.46 -3.60 8.72
CA ASP A 109 -3.19 -4.01 9.92
C ASP A 109 -4.18 -5.16 9.61
N TRP A 110 -4.87 -5.10 8.47
CA TRP A 110 -5.71 -6.21 7.99
C TRP A 110 -4.91 -7.52 7.76
N TYR A 111 -3.67 -7.43 7.27
CA TYR A 111 -2.81 -8.62 7.12
C TYR A 111 -2.24 -9.12 8.44
N GLU A 112 -2.05 -8.27 9.46
CA GLU A 112 -1.64 -8.70 10.80
C GLU A 112 -2.72 -9.57 11.46
N ASP A 113 -4.00 -9.27 11.21
CA ASP A 113 -5.16 -10.04 11.68
C ASP A 113 -5.66 -11.11 10.68
N PHE A 114 -4.83 -11.53 9.71
CA PHE A 114 -5.26 -12.40 8.60
C PHE A 114 -5.97 -13.68 9.06
N GLY A 115 -5.46 -14.31 10.13
CA GLY A 115 -6.06 -15.52 10.70
C GLY A 115 -7.51 -15.31 11.15
N ARG A 116 -7.81 -14.18 11.79
CA ARG A 116 -9.17 -13.81 12.22
C ARG A 116 -10.08 -13.53 11.03
N HIS A 117 -9.54 -12.92 9.97
CA HIS A 117 -10.32 -12.68 8.76
C HIS A 117 -10.66 -13.98 8.02
N MET A 118 -9.81 -15.01 8.10
CA MET A 118 -10.08 -16.32 7.51
C MET A 118 -11.27 -17.06 8.14
N ASP A 119 -11.73 -16.65 9.33
CA ASP A 119 -12.94 -17.19 9.97
C ASP A 119 -14.24 -16.63 9.35
N LEU A 120 -14.16 -15.62 8.49
CA LEU A 120 -15.31 -15.06 7.79
C LEU A 120 -15.83 -16.02 6.71
N GLU A 121 -17.14 -15.95 6.44
CA GLU A 121 -17.74 -16.60 5.27
C GLU A 121 -17.05 -16.09 3.98
N PRO A 122 -16.77 -16.96 2.98
CA PRO A 122 -15.97 -16.61 1.80
C PRO A 122 -16.32 -15.29 1.09
N TRP A 123 -17.60 -14.95 0.94
CA TRP A 123 -18.01 -13.69 0.31
C TRP A 123 -17.75 -12.49 1.20
N ARG A 124 -17.95 -12.62 2.52
CA ARG A 124 -17.57 -11.58 3.51
C ARG A 124 -16.06 -11.40 3.57
N PHE A 125 -15.29 -12.48 3.55
CA PHE A 125 -13.84 -12.43 3.45
C PHE A 125 -13.39 -11.68 2.19
N ALA A 126 -13.94 -12.03 1.03
CA ALA A 126 -13.60 -11.39 -0.24
C ALA A 126 -13.91 -9.88 -0.23
N LEU A 127 -15.08 -9.49 0.32
CA LEU A 127 -15.46 -8.09 0.45
C LEU A 127 -14.51 -7.35 1.41
N SER A 128 -14.23 -7.93 2.58
CA SER A 128 -13.27 -7.41 3.57
C SER A 128 -11.90 -7.18 2.94
N TYR A 129 -11.38 -8.19 2.23
CA TYR A 129 -10.08 -8.14 1.57
C TYR A 129 -10.01 -7.03 0.51
N ILE A 130 -11.02 -6.89 -0.34
CA ILE A 130 -11.06 -5.88 -1.39
C ILE A 130 -11.13 -4.46 -0.80
N ARG A 131 -11.81 -4.28 0.35
CA ARG A 131 -11.97 -2.99 1.04
C ARG A 131 -10.87 -2.68 2.06
N ARG A 132 -9.93 -3.60 2.35
CA ARG A 132 -8.91 -3.48 3.43
C ARG A 132 -8.14 -2.16 3.48
N ALA A 133 -7.91 -1.51 2.34
CA ALA A 133 -7.19 -0.24 2.28
C ALA A 133 -8.07 0.97 2.65
N GLY A 134 -9.39 0.78 2.80
CA GLY A 134 -10.38 1.83 3.08
C GLY A 134 -10.50 2.87 1.96
N ARG A 135 -10.30 2.47 0.70
CA ARG A 135 -10.31 3.36 -0.48
C ARG A 135 -11.42 3.04 -1.49
N LEU A 136 -12.24 2.03 -1.19
CA LEU A 136 -13.25 1.52 -2.08
C LEU A 136 -14.61 1.59 -1.39
N ASP A 137 -15.37 2.62 -1.74
CA ASP A 137 -16.80 2.72 -1.43
C ASP A 137 -17.62 1.81 -2.35
N ALA A 138 -18.90 1.62 -2.03
CA ALA A 138 -19.80 0.75 -2.77
C ALA A 138 -20.05 1.24 -4.20
N ALA A 139 -20.09 2.55 -4.44
CA ALA A 139 -20.26 3.10 -5.79
C ALA A 139 -19.08 2.72 -6.69
N ARG A 140 -17.86 2.90 -6.19
CA ARG A 140 -16.63 2.54 -6.88
C ARG A 140 -16.46 1.02 -7.01
N LEU A 141 -16.87 0.25 -6.01
CA LEU A 141 -16.88 -1.22 -6.09
C LEU A 141 -17.83 -1.71 -7.18
N ARG A 142 -19.05 -1.15 -7.28
CA ARG A 142 -19.99 -1.46 -8.36
C ARG A 142 -19.43 -1.13 -9.74
N ALA A 143 -18.73 0.00 -9.86
CA ALA A 143 -18.11 0.41 -11.12
C ALA A 143 -16.94 -0.50 -11.54
N LEU A 144 -16.07 -0.90 -10.59
CA LEU A 144 -14.89 -1.72 -10.87
C LEU A 144 -15.20 -3.22 -11.01
N ALA A 145 -16.16 -3.72 -10.24
CA ALA A 145 -16.45 -5.15 -10.13
C ALA A 145 -17.97 -5.42 -10.11
N PRO A 146 -18.71 -5.06 -11.17
CA PRO A 146 -20.18 -5.10 -11.17
C PRO A 146 -20.75 -6.50 -10.89
N ARG A 147 -20.12 -7.55 -11.43
CA ARG A 147 -20.52 -8.94 -11.18
C ARG A 147 -20.32 -9.37 -9.73
N PHE A 148 -19.24 -8.90 -9.10
CA PHE A 148 -18.96 -9.19 -7.70
C PHE A 148 -19.95 -8.47 -6.79
N SER A 149 -20.19 -7.19 -7.02
CA SER A 149 -21.18 -6.40 -6.27
C SER A 149 -22.57 -7.02 -6.32
N ALA A 150 -23.06 -7.37 -7.52
CA ALA A 150 -24.36 -8.02 -7.66
C ALA A 150 -24.44 -9.35 -6.92
N ALA A 151 -23.35 -10.13 -6.91
CA ALA A 151 -23.29 -11.40 -6.18
C ALA A 151 -23.32 -11.23 -4.66
N ILE A 152 -22.67 -10.18 -4.14
CA ILE A 152 -22.68 -9.80 -2.72
C ILE A 152 -24.08 -9.33 -2.30
N GLU A 153 -24.69 -8.44 -3.09
CA GLU A 153 -26.03 -7.90 -2.82
C GLU A 153 -27.12 -9.00 -2.87
N ALA A 154 -27.05 -9.93 -3.83
CA ALA A 154 -27.96 -11.06 -3.91
C ALA A 154 -27.87 -12.02 -2.71
N ARG A 155 -26.78 -11.95 -1.94
CA ARG A 155 -26.58 -12.69 -0.68
C ARG A 155 -27.02 -11.90 0.56
N GLY A 156 -27.56 -10.69 0.39
CA GLY A 156 -27.95 -9.82 1.49
C GLY A 156 -26.78 -9.28 2.31
N ILE A 157 -25.56 -9.30 1.75
CA ILE A 157 -24.37 -8.73 2.38
C ILE A 157 -24.30 -7.24 2.00
N ASP A 158 -24.24 -6.37 3.00
CA ASP A 158 -24.06 -4.93 2.79
C ASP A 158 -22.65 -4.64 2.26
N LEU A 159 -22.58 -3.89 1.17
CA LEU A 159 -21.32 -3.47 0.56
C LEU A 159 -20.57 -2.42 1.40
N GLU A 160 -21.28 -1.66 2.23
CA GLU A 160 -20.69 -0.63 3.08
C GLU A 160 -20.41 -1.10 4.51
N GLY A 161 -21.09 -2.16 4.96
CA GLY A 161 -20.95 -2.72 6.30
C GLY A 161 -19.51 -3.05 6.70
N GLU A 162 -19.21 -2.95 7.99
CA GLU A 162 -17.97 -3.46 8.55
C GLU A 162 -17.92 -4.99 8.40
N ALA A 163 -16.73 -5.51 8.09
CA ALA A 163 -16.48 -6.94 7.92
C ALA A 163 -16.52 -7.68 9.26
#